data_AF-A0A094PC28-F1
#
_entry.id   AF-A0A094PC28-F1
#
_cell.length_a   1.000
_cell.length_b   1.000
_cell.length_c   1.000
_cell.angle_alpha   90.00
_cell.angle_beta   90.00
_cell.angle_gamma   90.00
#
_symmetry.space_group_name_H-M   'P 1'
#
loop_
_entity.id
_entity.type
_entity.pdbx_description
1 polymer ?
#
loop_
_entity_poly.entity_id
_entity_poly.type
_entity_poly.pdbx_seq_one_letter_code
_entity_poly.pdbx_strand_id
1 'polypeptide(L)'
;MFDIGIGETIAIAIIGLLVIGPDRLPQYAARAARGLRDLKLFVDKARADLKDTVNLGDLGVSDLKSVMDVSDQDNGSKNKNSRNVEDIT
;
A
#
# COMPACT_ATOMS: atom_id res chain seq x y z
N MET A 1 -19.69 -9.39 0.06
CA MET A 1 -20.76 -9.01 -0.90
C MET A 1 -20.43 -9.37 -2.36
N PHE A 2 -19.60 -10.41 -2.60
CA PHE A 2 -19.48 -11.10 -3.89
C PHE A 2 -19.26 -12.57 -3.57
N ASP A 3 -20.35 -13.31 -3.37
CA ASP A 3 -20.36 -14.76 -3.15
C ASP A 3 -20.27 -15.48 -4.52
N ILE A 4 -19.27 -15.11 -5.33
CA ILE A 4 -19.08 -15.72 -6.65
C ILE A 4 -18.27 -17.01 -6.50
N GLY A 5 -18.92 -18.13 -6.75
CA GLY A 5 -18.26 -19.43 -6.85
C GLY A 5 -17.48 -19.60 -8.16
N ILE A 6 -16.67 -20.67 -8.24
CA ILE A 6 -15.97 -21.05 -9.48
C ILE A 6 -16.97 -21.22 -10.64
N GLY A 7 -18.14 -21.82 -10.38
CA GLY A 7 -19.19 -22.03 -11.39
C GLY A 7 -19.78 -20.72 -11.94
N GLU A 8 -20.09 -19.76 -11.06
CA GLU A 8 -20.59 -18.45 -11.49
C GLU A 8 -19.54 -17.65 -12.25
N THR A 9 -18.26 -17.73 -11.84
CA THR A 9 -17.16 -17.10 -12.56
C THR A 9 -17.07 -17.58 -14.02
N ILE A 10 -17.24 -18.89 -14.23
CA ILE A 10 -17.25 -19.47 -15.58
C ILE A 10 -18.50 -19.01 -16.35
N ALA A 11 -19.67 -18.98 -15.71
CA ALA A 11 -20.90 -18.52 -16.35
C ALA A 11 -20.78 -17.06 -16.84
N ILE A 12 -20.29 -16.14 -16.00
CA ILE A 12 -20.09 -14.74 -16.41
C ILE A 12 -19.00 -14.61 -17.47
N ALA A 13 -17.95 -15.43 -17.43
CA ALA A 13 -16.90 -15.42 -18.43
C ALA A 13 -17.46 -15.80 -19.80
N ILE A 14 -18.29 -16.85 -19.87
CA ILE A 14 -18.96 -17.27 -21.12
C ILE A 14 -19.88 -16.16 -21.62
N ILE A 15 -20.69 -15.55 -20.76
CA ILE A 15 -21.58 -14.44 -21.14
C ILE A 15 -20.77 -13.25 -21.66
N GLY A 16 -19.70 -12.87 -20.97
CA GLY A 16 -18.81 -11.79 -21.40
C GLY A 16 -18.13 -12.07 -22.74
N LEU A 17 -17.69 -13.31 -22.95
CA LEU A 17 -17.13 -13.78 -24.22
C LEU A 17 -18.17 -13.76 -25.34
N LEU A 18 -19.44 -14.06 -25.09
CA LEU A 18 -20.51 -13.98 -26.09
C LEU A 18 -20.86 -12.54 -26.47
N VAL A 19 -21.00 -11.66 -25.47
CA VAL A 19 -21.42 -10.27 -25.68
C VAL A 19 -20.32 -9.45 -26.38
N ILE A 20 -19.08 -9.58 -25.90
CA ILE A 20 -17.95 -8.79 -26.41
C ILE A 20 -17.23 -9.53 -27.55
N GLY A 21 -17.23 -10.87 -27.51
CA GLY A 21 -16.47 -11.72 -28.42
C GLY A 21 -15.14 -12.20 -27.79
N PRO A 22 -14.79 -13.50 -27.92
CA PRO A 22 -13.57 -14.07 -27.33
C PRO A 22 -12.29 -13.44 -27.85
N ASP A 23 -12.28 -12.98 -29.09
CA ASP A 23 -11.11 -12.36 -29.70
C ASP A 23 -10.97 -10.87 -29.35
N ARG A 24 -12.08 -10.22 -28.95
CA ARG A 24 -12.11 -8.77 -28.73
C ARG A 24 -11.78 -8.39 -27.30
N LEU A 25 -12.24 -9.18 -26.32
CA LEU A 25 -11.91 -9.03 -24.90
C LEU A 25 -10.38 -8.90 -24.64
N PRO A 26 -9.52 -9.83 -25.10
CA PRO A 26 -8.08 -9.72 -24.89
C PRO A 26 -7.46 -8.55 -25.65
N GLN A 27 -7.99 -8.19 -26.84
CA GLN A 27 -7.51 -7.03 -27.58
C GLN A 27 -7.79 -5.72 -26.85
N TYR A 28 -9.00 -5.55 -26.28
CA TYR A 28 -9.34 -4.36 -25.51
C TYR A 28 -8.54 -4.29 -24.20
N ALA A 29 -8.41 -5.43 -23.50
CA ALA A 29 -7.57 -5.51 -22.31
C ALA A 29 -6.10 -5.16 -22.61
N ALA A 30 -5.53 -5.66 -23.71
CA ALA A 30 -4.17 -5.36 -24.11
C ALA A 30 -3.96 -3.88 -24.44
N ARG A 31 -4.94 -3.23 -25.09
CA ARG A 31 -4.90 -1.79 -25.40
C ARG A 31 -4.95 -0.95 -24.13
N ALA A 32 -5.86 -1.27 -23.22
CA ALA A 32 -5.97 -0.60 -21.93
C ALA A 32 -4.71 -0.80 -21.08
N ALA A 33 -4.16 -2.02 -21.05
CA ALA A 33 -2.94 -2.35 -20.31
C ALA A 33 -1.73 -1.56 -20.82
N ARG A 34 -1.60 -1.36 -22.15
CA ARG A 34 -0.55 -0.50 -22.72
C ARG A 34 -0.74 0.96 -22.31
N GLY A 35 -1.95 1.50 -22.37
CA GLY A 35 -2.23 2.87 -21.90
C GLY A 35 -1.91 3.07 -20.41
N LEU A 36 -2.27 2.10 -19.56
CA LEU A 36 -1.92 2.12 -18.14
C LEU A 36 -0.40 1.99 -17.91
N ARG A 37 0.31 1.21 -18.74
CA ARG A 37 1.77 1.09 -18.70
C ARG A 37 2.42 2.43 -19.02
N ASP A 38 1.95 3.11 -20.06
CA ASP A 38 2.48 4.40 -20.49
C ASP A 38 2.22 5.48 -19.43
N LEU A 39 1.02 5.48 -18.83
CA LEU A 39 0.69 6.34 -17.70
C LEU A 39 1.60 6.07 -16.49
N LYS A 40 1.82 4.79 -16.16
CA LYS A 40 2.74 4.41 -15.07
C LYS A 40 4.15 4.93 -15.35
N LEU A 41 4.66 4.74 -16.56
CA LEU A 41 5.99 5.23 -16.94
C LEU A 41 6.08 6.76 -16.85
N PHE A 42 5.02 7.47 -17.23
CA PHE A 42 4.94 8.92 -17.10
C PHE A 42 4.96 9.37 -15.63
N VAL A 43 4.17 8.71 -14.77
CA VAL A 43 4.16 8.97 -13.33
C VAL A 43 5.51 8.65 -12.69
N ASP A 44 6.14 7.53 -13.07
CA ASP A 44 7.45 7.12 -12.56
C ASP A 44 8.54 8.13 -12.95
N LYS A 45 8.51 8.67 -14.17
CA LYS A 45 9.41 9.75 -14.61
C LYS A 45 9.17 11.05 -13.84
N ALA A 46 7.93 11.49 -13.72
CA ALA A 46 7.59 12.68 -12.94
C ALA A 46 8.01 12.55 -11.47
N ARG A 47 7.86 11.36 -10.88
CA ARG A 47 8.38 11.05 -9.54
C ARG A 47 9.90 11.08 -9.48
N ALA A 48 10.60 10.60 -10.51
CA ALA A 48 12.06 10.66 -10.58
C ALA A 48 12.56 12.11 -10.61
N ASP A 49 11.96 12.95 -11.46
CA ASP A 49 12.30 14.38 -11.57
C ASP A 49 12.00 15.14 -10.27
N LEU A 50 10.89 14.81 -9.60
CA LEU A 50 10.56 15.37 -8.29
C LEU A 50 11.50 14.86 -7.19
N LYS A 51 11.94 13.60 -7.23
CA LYS A 51 12.88 13.02 -6.25
C LYS A 51 14.29 13.60 -6.38
N ASP A 52 14.69 13.95 -7.61
CA ASP A 52 15.99 14.56 -7.89
C ASP A 52 16.06 16.01 -7.39
N THR A 53 14.90 16.67 -7.24
CA THR A 53 14.78 18.08 -6.80
C THR A 53 14.24 18.26 -5.38
N VAL A 54 13.40 17.35 -4.90
CA VAL A 54 12.77 17.35 -3.57
C VAL A 54 12.90 15.93 -3.03
N ASN A 55 13.53 15.74 -1.88
CA ASN A 55 13.68 14.44 -1.22
C ASN A 55 12.33 13.94 -0.64
N LEU A 56 11.33 13.73 -1.51
CA LEU A 56 9.97 13.28 -1.20
C LEU A 56 9.93 11.82 -0.70
N GLY A 57 11.08 11.11 -0.74
CA GLY A 57 11.21 9.77 -0.17
C GLY A 57 11.07 9.75 1.35
N ASP A 58 11.28 10.88 2.01
CA ASP A 58 11.29 10.98 3.48
C ASP A 58 9.92 11.37 4.07
N LEU A 59 9.05 12.03 3.30
CA LEU A 59 7.85 12.71 3.81
C LEU A 59 6.60 11.84 4.08
N GLY A 60 6.71 10.51 4.07
CA GLY A 60 5.52 9.69 4.31
C GLY A 60 5.77 8.29 4.84
N VAL A 61 6.94 7.71 4.55
CA VAL A 61 7.30 6.38 5.05
C VAL A 61 8.13 6.44 6.33
N SER A 62 8.98 7.47 6.50
CA SER A 62 9.77 7.67 7.72
C SER A 62 8.89 8.09 8.91
N ASP A 63 7.91 8.96 8.67
CA ASP A 63 7.03 9.53 9.71
C ASP A 63 5.96 8.54 10.20
N LEU A 64 5.43 7.70 9.29
CA LEU A 64 4.53 6.61 9.67
C LEU A 64 5.29 5.47 10.39
N LYS A 65 6.57 5.25 10.07
CA LYS A 65 7.40 4.24 10.73
C LYS A 65 7.81 4.68 12.12
N SER A 66 8.14 5.96 12.33
CA SER A 66 8.49 6.49 13.66
C SER A 66 7.30 6.44 14.63
N VAL A 67 6.08 6.76 14.19
CA VAL A 67 4.86 6.62 15.02
C VAL A 67 4.55 5.17 15.39
N MET A 68 4.79 4.24 14.45
CA MET A 68 4.63 2.81 14.68
C MET A 68 5.69 2.27 15.66
N ASP A 69 6.93 2.77 15.59
CA ASP A 69 8.08 2.32 16.41
C ASP A 69 8.11 2.98 17.81
N VAL A 70 7.63 4.23 17.93
CA VAL A 70 7.45 4.94 19.21
C VAL A 70 6.37 4.29 20.08
N SER A 71 5.47 3.51 19.49
CA SER A 71 4.44 2.77 20.24
C SER A 71 5.00 1.56 21.02
N ASP A 72 6.27 1.16 20.79
CA ASP A 72 6.90 0.01 21.45
C ASP A 72 8.06 0.36 22.43
N GLN A 73 8.27 1.64 22.76
CA GLN A 73 9.37 2.06 23.67
C GLN A 73 8.96 3.08 24.75
N ASP A 74 8.01 2.75 25.62
CA ASP A 74 7.80 3.48 26.89
C ASP A 74 7.39 2.57 28.07
N ASN A 75 8.18 1.52 28.35
CA ASN A 75 7.93 0.73 29.56
C ASN A 75 9.21 0.13 30.18
N GLY A 76 10.19 0.95 30.53
CA GLY A 76 11.43 0.44 31.11
C GLY A 76 12.31 1.36 31.95
N SER A 77 11.97 2.64 32.15
CA SER A 77 12.84 3.53 32.94
C SER A 77 12.10 4.61 33.72
N LYS A 78 11.07 4.21 34.47
CA LYS A 78 10.59 5.03 35.59
C LYS A 78 10.90 4.36 36.92
N ASN A 79 11.82 5.01 37.62
CA ASN A 79 11.75 5.25 39.04
C ASN A 79 12.09 4.08 39.97
N LYS A 80 13.36 4.00 40.37
CA LYS A 80 13.78 3.44 41.66
C LYS A 80 14.76 4.35 42.42
N ASN A 81 14.60 5.67 42.28
CA ASN A 81 15.34 6.64 43.10
C ASN A 81 14.47 7.27 44.20
N SER A 82 13.35 6.64 44.56
CA SER A 82 12.53 7.05 45.69
C SER A 82 12.60 5.99 46.79
N ARG A 83 13.31 6.37 47.86
CA ARG A 83 13.23 5.94 49.27
C ARG A 83 14.59 5.65 49.90
N ASN A 84 15.52 6.57 49.66
CA ASN A 84 16.52 6.93 50.65
C ASN A 84 15.90 7.96 51.60
N VAL A 85 14.96 7.54 52.46
CA VAL A 85 14.46 8.28 53.64
C VAL A 85 13.45 7.36 54.33
N GLU A 86 13.51 7.28 55.67
CA GLU A 86 12.70 6.43 56.57
C GLU A 86 13.23 4.99 56.61
N ASP A 87 14.17 4.62 57.49
CA ASP A 87 13.93 4.59 58.93
C ASP A 87 15.26 4.73 59.71
N ILE A 88 15.39 5.89 60.32
CA ILE A 88 16.24 6.21 61.45
C ILE A 88 15.33 6.03 62.68
N THR A 89 15.28 4.85 63.28
CA THR A 89 14.84 4.63 64.69
C THR A 89 15.39 3.31 65.19
#